data_AF-A0A2V8G1A8-F1
#
_entry.id   AF-A0A2V8G1A8-F1
#
_cell.length_a   1.000
_cell.length_b   1.000
_cell.length_c   1.000
_cell.angle_alpha   90.00
_cell.angle_beta   90.00
_cell.angle_gamma   90.00
#
_symmetry.space_group_name_H-M   'P 1'
#
loop_
_entity.id
_entity.type
_entity.pdbx_description
1 polymer ?
#
loop_
_entity_poly.entity_id
_entity_poly.type
_entity_poly.pdbx_seq_one_letter_code
_entity_poly.pdbx_strand_id
1 'polypeptide(L)'
;MFLLAVQPIMVRVVEAKPVEGTSMAQLILTAIGVVGLSLLAAALLGGVLGGILIGVRQLRARYGFESATQIVQLFPAFPRKR
;
A
#
# COMPACT_ATOMS: atom_id res chain seq x y z
N MET A 1 -20.78 -28.35 -57.86
CA MET A 1 -19.85 -29.08 -56.97
C MET A 1 -18.57 -28.24 -56.89
N PHE A 2 -18.44 -27.42 -55.85
CA PHE A 2 -17.30 -26.50 -55.69
C PHE A 2 -16.21 -27.18 -54.85
N LEU A 3 -15.04 -27.37 -55.44
CA LEU A 3 -13.82 -27.81 -54.76
C LEU A 3 -13.28 -26.66 -53.91
N LEU A 4 -13.55 -26.72 -52.60
CA LEU A 4 -12.92 -25.85 -51.61
C LEU A 4 -11.41 -26.16 -51.58
N ALA A 5 -10.63 -25.31 -52.25
CA ALA A 5 -9.18 -25.33 -52.15
C ALA A 5 -8.78 -24.93 -50.72
N VAL A 6 -8.44 -25.93 -49.90
CA VAL A 6 -7.89 -25.74 -48.56
C VAL A 6 -6.50 -25.15 -48.70
N GLN A 7 -6.37 -23.85 -48.45
CA GLN A 7 -5.07 -23.19 -48.42
C GLN A 7 -4.40 -23.47 -47.07
N PRO A 8 -3.21 -24.10 -47.04
CA PRO A 8 -2.51 -24.39 -45.80
C PRO A 8 -2.01 -23.09 -45.18
N ILE A 9 -2.47 -22.79 -43.96
CA ILE A 9 -1.98 -21.66 -43.16
C ILE A 9 -0.62 -22.06 -42.59
N MET A 10 0.46 -21.49 -43.14
CA MET A 10 1.79 -21.65 -42.57
C MET A 10 1.93 -20.79 -41.32
N VAL A 11 1.82 -21.40 -40.15
CA VAL A 11 2.11 -20.76 -38.87
C VAL A 11 3.62 -20.73 -38.68
N ARG A 12 4.25 -19.57 -38.95
CA ARG A 12 5.62 -19.31 -38.50
C ARG A 12 5.59 -19.11 -37.00
N VAL A 13 6.04 -20.12 -36.26
CA VAL A 13 6.44 -19.93 -34.87
C VAL A 13 7.68 -19.04 -34.93
N VAL A 14 7.48 -17.74 -34.71
CA VAL A 14 8.59 -16.83 -34.43
C VAL A 14 9.17 -17.36 -33.14
N GLU A 15 10.35 -17.97 -33.21
CA GLU A 15 11.09 -18.41 -32.03
C GLU A 15 11.36 -17.16 -31.18
N ALA A 16 10.42 -16.84 -30.29
CA ALA A 16 10.59 -15.81 -29.31
C ALA A 16 11.85 -16.20 -28.54
N LYS A 17 12.85 -15.31 -28.61
CA LYS A 17 14.15 -15.41 -27.95
C LYS A 17 14.00 -16.21 -26.64
N PRO A 18 14.81 -17.26 -26.41
CA PRO A 18 14.60 -18.18 -25.30
C PRO A 18 14.37 -17.36 -24.03
N VAL A 19 13.18 -17.48 -23.44
CA VAL A 19 12.85 -16.79 -22.20
C VAL A 19 13.92 -17.22 -21.22
N GLU A 20 14.77 -16.28 -20.79
CA GLU A 20 15.84 -16.58 -19.85
C GLU A 20 15.19 -17.32 -18.68
N GLY A 21 15.54 -18.60 -18.54
CA GLY A 21 14.87 -19.50 -17.62
C GLY A 21 15.01 -18.93 -16.23
N THR A 22 13.94 -18.33 -15.72
CA THR A 22 13.96 -17.76 -14.38
C THR A 22 14.04 -18.94 -13.41
N SER A 23 15.23 -19.16 -12.87
CA SER A 23 15.46 -20.23 -11.90
C SER A 23 14.55 -20.03 -10.69
N MET A 24 13.99 -21.13 -10.17
CA MET A 24 13.18 -21.11 -8.94
C MET A 24 13.96 -20.50 -7.76
N ALA A 25 15.27 -20.74 -7.69
CA ALA A 25 16.12 -20.14 -6.67
C ALA A 25 16.17 -18.60 -6.79
N GLN A 26 16.19 -18.09 -8.03
CA GLN A 26 16.18 -16.66 -8.28
C GLN A 26 14.84 -16.06 -7.88
N LEU A 27 13.72 -16.69 -8.26
CA LEU A 27 12.38 -16.28 -7.85
C LEU A 27 12.20 -16.19 -6.33
N ILE A 28 12.68 -17.20 -5.60
CA ILE A 28 12.62 -17.21 -4.13
C ILE A 28 13.44 -16.04 -3.55
N LEU A 29 14.65 -15.82 -4.08
CA LEU A 29 15.50 -14.74 -3.63
C LEU A 29 14.88 -13.36 -3.90
N THR A 30 14.30 -13.14 -5.10
CA THR A 30 13.61 -11.89 -5.41
C THR A 30 12.38 -11.70 -4.52
N ALA A 31 11.59 -12.75 -4.30
CA ALA A 31 10.40 -12.67 -3.46
C ALA A 31 10.76 -12.29 -2.01
N ILE A 32 11.76 -12.95 -1.42
CA ILE A 32 12.23 -12.62 -0.06
C ILE A 32 12.76 -11.19 -0.01
N GLY A 33 13.54 -10.76 -1.00
CA GLY A 33 14.05 -9.40 -1.08
C GLY A 33 12.95 -8.34 -1.12
N VAL A 34 11.92 -8.55 -1.97
CA VAL A 34 10.79 -7.64 -2.11
C VAL A 34 9.96 -7.59 -0.83
N VAL A 35 9.66 -8.75 -0.22
CA VAL A 35 8.92 -8.81 1.05
C VAL A 35 9.69 -8.10 2.17
N GLY A 36 10.98 -8.40 2.33
CA GLY A 36 11.82 -7.75 3.33
C GLY A 36 11.89 -6.23 3.15
N LEU A 37 12.08 -5.76 1.91
CA LEU A 37 12.08 -4.34 1.58
C LEU A 37 10.74 -3.68 1.91
N SER A 38 9.62 -4.33 1.56
CA SER A 38 8.28 -3.81 1.83
C SER A 38 7.98 -3.69 3.33
N LEU A 39 8.46 -4.65 4.14
CA LEU A 39 8.33 -4.58 5.61
C LEU A 39 9.16 -3.43 6.20
N LEU A 40 10.40 -3.23 5.71
CA LEU A 40 11.24 -2.11 6.13
C LEU A 40 10.60 -0.76 5.76
N ALA A 41 10.07 -0.64 4.54
CA ALA A 41 9.36 0.56 4.10
C ALA A 41 8.12 0.85 4.97
N ALA A 42 7.34 -0.18 5.28
CA ALA A 42 6.17 -0.05 6.15
C ALA A 42 6.56 0.38 7.58
N ALA A 43 7.62 -0.20 8.15
CA ALA A 43 8.12 0.16 9.46
C ALA A 43 8.62 1.62 9.50
N LEU A 44 9.35 2.05 8.47
CA LEU A 44 9.81 3.44 8.34
C LEU A 44 8.63 4.41 8.23
N LEU A 45 7.65 4.12 7.36
CA LEU A 45 6.46 4.96 7.22
C LEU A 45 5.64 5.03 8.50
N GLY A 46 5.43 3.89 9.17
CA GLY A 46 4.74 3.85 10.47
C GLY A 46 5.48 4.66 11.54
N GLY A 47 6.81 4.55 11.59
CA GLY A 47 7.65 5.34 12.50
C GLY A 47 7.59 6.84 12.21
N VAL A 48 7.64 7.24 10.94
CA VAL A 48 7.52 8.65 10.54
C VAL A 48 6.14 9.20 10.91
N LEU A 49 5.06 8.51 10.55
CA LEU A 49 3.69 8.95 10.86
C LEU A 49 3.43 8.99 12.38
N GLY A 50 3.85 7.95 13.10
CA GLY A 50 3.76 7.90 14.56
C GLY A 50 4.57 9.02 15.21
N GLY A 51 5.79 9.25 14.74
CA GLY A 51 6.66 10.31 15.20
C GLY A 51 6.07 11.70 14.96
N ILE A 52 5.49 11.94 13.78
CA ILE A 52 4.80 13.20 13.45
C ILE A 52 3.62 13.43 14.41
N LEU A 53 2.77 12.43 14.63
CA LEU A 53 1.61 12.56 15.53
C LEU A 53 2.02 12.87 16.97
N ILE A 54 3.04 12.16 17.48
CA ILE A 54 3.60 12.41 18.82
C ILE A 54 4.18 13.81 18.88
N GLY A 55 4.95 14.22 17.87
CA GLY A 55 5.53 15.56 17.75
C GLY A 55 4.47 16.66 17.77
N VAL A 56 3.42 16.51 16.95
CA VAL A 56 2.29 17.46 16.88
C VAL A 56 1.57 17.54 18.22
N ARG A 57 1.34 16.42 18.90
CA ARG A 57 0.71 16.41 20.23
C ARG A 57 1.57 17.16 21.26
N GLN A 58 2.88 16.92 21.28
CA GLN A 58 3.79 17.63 22.16
C GLN A 58 3.85 19.13 21.83
N LEU A 59 3.85 19.47 20.55
CA LEU A 59 3.83 20.86 20.08
C LEU A 59 2.55 21.56 20.53
N ARG A 60 1.38 20.95 20.32
CA ARG A 60 0.09 21.50 20.76
C ARG A 60 0.03 21.72 22.27
N ALA A 61 0.59 20.80 23.05
CA ALA A 61 0.68 20.94 24.50
C ALA A 61 1.59 22.10 24.93
N ARG A 62 2.71 22.32 24.22
CA ARG A 62 3.65 23.42 24.52
C ARG A 62 3.12 24.79 24.12
N TYR A 63 2.36 24.88 23.02
CA TYR A 63 1.84 26.14 22.49
C TYR A 63 0.41 26.47 22.95
N GLY A 64 -0.17 25.68 23.87
CA GLY A 64 -1.44 26.03 24.51
C GLY A 64 -2.62 26.14 23.55
N PHE A 65 -2.65 25.34 22.47
CA PHE A 65 -3.83 25.29 21.60
C PHE A 65 -4.98 24.64 22.37
N GLU A 66 -5.78 25.49 23.00
CA GLU A 66 -6.91 25.13 23.84
C GLU A 66 -7.84 24.21 23.07
N SER A 67 -7.96 22.99 23.58
CA SER A 67 -8.80 21.96 22.99
C SER A 67 -10.26 22.40 23.12
N ALA A 68 -11.09 21.97 22.17
CA ALA A 68 -12.54 22.25 22.05
C ALA A 68 -13.42 21.95 23.29
N THR A 69 -12.81 21.63 24.44
CA THR A 69 -13.39 21.58 25.79
C THR A 69 -14.17 22.84 26.17
N GLN A 70 -13.87 24.01 25.59
CA GLN A 70 -14.65 25.23 25.86
C GLN A 70 -16.07 25.18 25.27
N ILE A 71 -16.31 24.41 24.20
CA ILE A 71 -17.65 24.24 23.61
C ILE A 71 -18.54 23.37 24.50
N VAL A 72 -17.97 22.39 25.21
CA VAL A 72 -18.70 21.55 26.18
C VAL A 72 -19.02 22.33 27.46
N GLN A 73 -18.22 23.33 27.83
CA GLN A 73 -18.53 24.21 28.96
C GLN A 73 -19.60 25.27 28.65
N LEU A 74 -19.83 25.60 27.36
CA LEU A 74 -20.87 26.54 26.95
C LEU A 74 -22.28 25.93 26.93
N PHE A 75 -22.38 24.60 26.89
CA PHE A 75 -23.64 23.86 27.06
C PHE A 75 -23.67 23.22 28.45
N PRO A 76 -24.16 23.91 29.49
CA PRO A 76 -24.32 23.29 30.80
C PRO A 76 -25.20 22.04 30.69
N ALA A 77 -24.71 20.96 31.29
CA ALA A 77 -25.30 19.64 31.30
C ALA A 77 -26.82 19.70 31.53
N PHE A 78 -27.59 19.21 30.56
CA PHE A 78 -29.02 19.00 30.72
C PHE A 78 -29.26 18.06 31.91
N PRO A 79 -30.01 18.47 32.95
CA PRO A 79 -30.29 17.60 34.09
C PRO A 79 -31.16 16.43 33.63
N ARG A 80 -30.64 15.22 33.82
CA ARG A 80 -31.38 13.97 33.61
C ARG A 80 -32.46 13.89 34.69
N LYS A 81 -33.70 14.25 34.35
CA LYS A 81 -34.88 14.03 35.21
C LYS A 81 -34.97 12.52 35.50
N ARG A 82 -34.96 12.17 36.79
CA ARG A 82 -35.43 10.88 37.29
C ARG A 82 -36.95 10.84 37.25
#